data_AF-A0A940FWJ6-F1
#
_entry.id   AF-A0A940FWJ6-F1
#
_cell.length_a   1.000
_cell.length_b   1.000
_cell.length_c   1.000
_cell.angle_alpha   90.00
_cell.angle_beta   90.00
_cell.angle_gamma   90.00
#
_symmetry.space_group_name_H-M   'P 1'
#
loop_
_entity.id
_entity.type
_entity.pdbx_description
1 polymer ?
#
loop_
_entity_poly.entity_id
_entity_poly.type
_entity_poly.pdbx_seq_one_letter_code
_entity_poly.pdbx_strand_id
1 'polypeptide(L)'
;KIYSLNIKSVYSGGLRSTPVDIEQSKINGYTVYIDKEAFSIQNPAYFRTDIRVSMKWNRKHHASTLSLDIQNVTNRNNIYTKIYDALTNDYKVLYQTGLIPVLNYRFEF
;
A
#
# COMPACT_ATOMS: atom_id res chain seq x y z
N LYS A 1 -22.25 17.14 -19.51
CA LYS A 1 -21.36 16.76 -18.38
C LYS A 1 -20.98 15.29 -18.56
N ILE A 2 -19.77 14.90 -18.20
CA ILE A 2 -19.28 13.52 -18.31
C ILE A 2 -18.97 13.03 -16.90
N TYR A 3 -19.48 11.87 -16.54
CA TYR A 3 -19.20 11.21 -15.27
C TYR A 3 -18.33 9.98 -15.53
N SER A 4 -17.38 9.70 -14.65
CA SER A 4 -16.52 8.53 -14.78
C SER A 4 -16.38 7.83 -13.44
N LEU A 5 -16.42 6.50 -13.49
CA LEU A 5 -16.15 5.60 -12.38
C LEU A 5 -15.02 4.67 -12.80
N ASN A 6 -13.99 4.59 -11.97
CA ASN A 6 -12.89 3.63 -12.13
C ASN A 6 -12.76 2.82 -10.84
N ILE A 7 -12.64 1.50 -11.00
CA ILE A 7 -12.45 0.55 -9.91
C ILE A 7 -11.25 -0.32 -10.28
N LYS A 8 -10.29 -0.43 -9.38
CA LYS A 8 -9.11 -1.28 -9.53
C LYS A 8 -8.97 -2.18 -8.30
N SER A 9 -8.96 -3.48 -8.51
CA SER A 9 -8.73 -4.46 -7.45
C SER A 9 -7.46 -5.25 -7.73
N VAL A 10 -6.66 -5.48 -6.69
CA VAL A 10 -5.42 -6.26 -6.75
C VAL A 10 -5.46 -7.31 -5.66
N TYR A 11 -5.22 -8.57 -6.04
CA TYR A 11 -5.06 -9.69 -5.13
C TYR A 11 -3.74 -10.41 -5.45
N SER A 12 -2.99 -10.77 -4.43
CA SER A 12 -1.83 -11.64 -4.54
C SER A 12 -1.83 -12.65 -3.39
N GLY A 13 -1.47 -13.90 -3.66
CA GLY A 13 -1.50 -15.01 -2.68
C GLY A 13 -0.55 -14.85 -1.50
N GLY A 14 0.15 -13.72 -1.40
CA GLY A 14 1.13 -13.40 -0.37
C GLY A 14 2.54 -13.52 -0.93
N LEU A 15 3.39 -12.55 -0.61
CA LEU A 15 4.80 -12.64 -0.98
C LEU A 15 5.53 -13.51 0.03
N ARG A 16 6.46 -14.34 -0.45
CA ARG A 16 7.37 -15.06 0.43
C ARG A 16 8.38 -14.11 1.04
N SER A 17 8.70 -14.32 2.30
CA SER A 17 9.69 -13.54 3.05
C SER A 17 10.67 -14.45 3.78
N THR A 18 11.83 -13.92 4.10
CA THR A 18 12.85 -14.60 4.89
C THR A 18 12.65 -14.28 6.38
N PRO A 19 12.80 -15.26 7.29
CA PRO A 19 12.76 -15.02 8.73
C PRO A 19 13.87 -14.07 9.18
N VAL A 20 13.57 -13.24 10.19
CA VAL A 20 14.55 -12.37 10.86
C VAL A 20 15.27 -13.18 11.94
N ASP A 21 16.60 -13.15 11.93
CA ASP A 21 17.43 -13.69 12.99
C ASP A 21 17.48 -12.68 14.15
N ILE A 22 16.64 -12.90 15.17
CA ILE A 22 16.52 -11.97 16.30
C ILE A 22 17.84 -11.87 17.08
N GLU A 23 18.56 -12.97 17.27
CA GLU A 23 19.79 -13.00 18.07
C GLU A 23 20.94 -12.29 17.33
N GLN A 24 21.12 -12.57 16.05
CA GLN A 24 22.10 -11.83 15.24
C GLN A 24 21.70 -10.37 15.04
N SER A 25 20.41 -10.07 14.92
CA SER A 25 19.93 -8.68 14.80
C SER A 25 20.19 -7.87 16.08
N LYS A 26 20.03 -8.49 17.25
CA LYS A 26 20.38 -7.88 18.55
C LYS A 26 21.86 -7.51 18.62
N ILE A 27 22.74 -8.42 18.20
CA ILE A 27 24.20 -8.20 18.23
C ILE A 27 24.61 -7.08 17.26
N ASN A 28 24.04 -7.08 16.06
CA ASN A 28 24.43 -6.16 14.99
C ASN A 28 23.73 -4.79 15.04
N GLY A 29 22.60 -4.69 15.75
CA GLY A 29 21.81 -3.46 15.85
C GLY A 29 20.97 -3.14 14.61
N TYR A 30 20.91 -4.03 13.62
CA TYR A 30 20.07 -3.92 12.43
C TYR A 30 19.44 -5.28 12.09
N THR A 31 18.45 -5.28 11.18
CA THR A 31 17.76 -6.52 10.79
C THR A 31 18.70 -7.45 10.04
N VAL A 32 18.98 -8.62 10.63
CA VAL A 32 19.69 -9.73 10.00
C VAL A 32 18.67 -10.82 9.66
N TYR A 33 18.79 -11.40 8.47
CA TYR A 33 17.90 -12.46 7.99
C TYR A 33 18.58 -13.83 8.07
N ILE A 34 17.79 -14.89 8.26
CA ILE A 34 18.29 -16.27 8.23
C ILE A 34 18.36 -16.73 6.77
N ASP A 35 19.52 -16.53 6.12
CA ASP A 35 19.70 -16.82 4.69
C ASP A 35 19.44 -18.29 4.33
N LYS A 36 19.73 -19.22 5.26
CA LYS A 36 19.44 -20.66 5.08
C LYS A 36 17.94 -20.95 4.94
N GLU A 37 17.09 -20.05 5.41
CA GLU A 37 15.63 -20.13 5.35
C GLU A 37 15.03 -19.07 4.42
N ALA A 38 15.79 -18.65 3.40
CA ALA A 38 15.33 -17.69 2.41
C ALA A 38 13.96 -18.08 1.83
N PHE A 39 13.01 -17.15 1.86
CA PHE A 39 11.65 -17.33 1.35
C PHE A 39 10.86 -18.49 1.97
N SER A 40 11.22 -18.95 3.18
CA SER A 40 10.49 -20.03 3.87
C SER A 40 9.11 -19.60 4.38
N ILE A 41 8.92 -18.32 4.68
CA ILE A 41 7.67 -17.78 5.25
C ILE A 41 6.77 -17.29 4.12
N GLN A 42 5.53 -17.80 4.05
CA GLN A 42 4.48 -17.25 3.21
C GLN A 42 3.69 -16.18 3.98
N ASN A 43 3.71 -14.93 3.53
CA ASN A 43 2.89 -13.89 4.15
C ASN A 43 1.40 -14.08 3.81
N PRO A 44 0.49 -13.50 4.62
CA PRO A 44 -0.92 -13.43 4.26
C PRO A 44 -1.11 -12.79 2.88
N ALA A 45 -2.16 -13.20 2.19
CA ALA A 45 -2.52 -12.66 0.89
C ALA A 45 -2.55 -11.12 0.90
N TYR A 46 -2.05 -10.47 -0.14
CA TYR A 46 -2.20 -9.04 -0.36
C TYR A 46 -3.55 -8.77 -1.03
N PHE A 47 -4.26 -7.75 -0.56
CA PHE A 47 -5.50 -7.32 -1.17
C PHE A 47 -5.69 -5.82 -1.03
N ARG A 48 -5.99 -5.16 -2.15
CA ARG A 48 -6.24 -3.72 -2.22
C ARG A 48 -7.25 -3.41 -3.30
N THR A 49 -8.20 -2.54 -2.96
CA THR A 49 -9.17 -2.00 -3.91
C THR A 49 -9.09 -0.48 -3.89
N ASP A 50 -9.01 0.12 -5.07
CA ASP A 50 -9.00 1.56 -5.29
C ASP A 50 -10.26 1.94 -6.09
N ILE A 51 -10.86 3.07 -5.74
CA ILE A 51 -12.05 3.61 -6.41
C ILE A 51 -11.80 5.07 -6.74
N ARG A 52 -12.09 5.46 -7.98
CA ARG A 52 -12.07 6.85 -8.41
C ARG A 52 -13.38 7.24 -9.05
N VAL A 53 -13.92 8.37 -8.63
CA VAL A 53 -15.06 9.04 -9.26
C VAL A 53 -14.62 10.38 -9.83
N SER A 54 -15.15 10.75 -10.99
CA SER A 54 -14.90 12.08 -11.56
C SER A 54 -16.09 12.63 -12.32
N MET A 55 -16.13 13.95 -12.41
CA MET A 55 -17.08 14.71 -13.21
C MET A 55 -16.30 15.73 -14.04
N LYS A 56 -16.46 15.68 -15.36
CA LYS A 56 -15.95 16.69 -16.31
C LYS A 56 -17.11 17.50 -16.89
N TRP A 57 -16.96 18.81 -16.95
CA TRP A 57 -17.90 19.71 -17.62
C TRP A 57 -17.16 20.65 -18.55
N ASN A 58 -17.56 20.59 -19.83
CA ASN A 58 -17.01 21.41 -20.90
C ASN A 58 -17.96 22.59 -21.13
N ARG A 59 -17.40 23.80 -21.21
CA ARG A 59 -18.05 25.03 -21.64
C ARG A 59 -17.33 25.58 -22.87
N LYS A 60 -17.93 26.58 -23.52
CA LYS A 60 -17.40 27.18 -24.76
C LYS A 60 -15.95 27.68 -24.67
N HIS A 61 -15.51 28.10 -23.47
CA HIS A 61 -14.20 28.73 -23.25
C HIS A 61 -13.37 28.09 -22.13
N HIS A 62 -13.81 26.96 -21.59
CA HIS A 62 -13.06 26.23 -20.56
C HIS A 62 -13.65 24.83 -20.37
N ALA A 63 -12.82 23.93 -19.86
CA ALA A 63 -13.25 22.66 -19.32
C ALA A 63 -12.78 22.52 -17.88
N SER A 64 -13.60 21.91 -17.03
CA SER A 64 -13.24 21.66 -15.64
C SER A 64 -13.51 20.21 -15.29
N THR A 65 -12.68 19.64 -14.44
CA THR A 65 -12.80 18.26 -13.96
C THR A 65 -12.61 18.22 -12.45
N LEU A 66 -13.57 17.65 -11.73
CA LEU A 66 -13.44 17.32 -10.31
C LEU A 66 -13.31 15.80 -10.19
N SER A 67 -12.34 15.31 -9.41
CA SER A 67 -12.18 13.89 -9.16
C SER A 67 -11.83 13.60 -7.71
N LEU A 68 -12.39 12.51 -7.16
CA LEU A 68 -12.01 11.93 -5.88
C LEU A 68 -11.49 10.51 -6.14
N ASP A 69 -10.24 10.26 -5.76
CA ASP A 69 -9.58 8.96 -5.83
C ASP A 69 -9.36 8.46 -4.39
N ILE A 70 -9.84 7.26 -4.08
CA ILE A 70 -9.70 6.61 -2.78
C ILE A 70 -8.92 5.33 -3.00
N GLN A 71 -7.66 5.34 -2.57
CA GLN A 71 -6.81 4.15 -2.58
C GLN A 71 -7.05 3.33 -1.32
N ASN A 72 -6.97 2.00 -1.44
CA ASN A 72 -7.18 1.04 -0.34
C ASN A 72 -8.50 1.30 0.42
N VAL A 73 -9.62 1.29 -0.31
CA VAL A 73 -10.97 1.59 0.20
C VAL A 73 -11.37 0.68 1.37
N THR A 74 -10.87 -0.55 1.42
CA THR A 74 -11.11 -1.49 2.51
C THR A 74 -10.27 -1.20 3.77
N ASN A 75 -9.39 -0.20 3.71
CA ASN A 75 -8.41 0.15 4.73
C ASN A 75 -7.67 -1.08 5.28
N ARG A 76 -7.31 -2.01 4.38
CA ARG A 76 -6.68 -3.27 4.77
C ARG A 76 -5.21 -3.05 5.08
N ASN A 77 -4.77 -3.58 6.22
CA ASN A 77 -3.35 -3.61 6.61
C ASN A 77 -2.60 -4.69 5.82
N ASN A 78 -2.01 -4.27 4.71
CA ASN A 78 -1.18 -5.15 3.88
C ASN A 78 0.26 -5.13 4.39
N ILE A 79 0.88 -6.30 4.60
CA ILE A 79 2.28 -6.37 5.07
C ILE A 79 3.21 -5.79 3.98
N TYR A 80 4.07 -4.86 4.37
CA TYR A 80 5.17 -4.35 3.55
C TYR A 80 6.45 -5.15 3.81
N THR A 81 6.87 -5.23 5.07
CA THR A 81 8.05 -6.00 5.49
C THR A 81 8.04 -6.29 7.00
N LYS A 82 8.96 -7.12 7.47
CA LYS A 82 9.26 -7.35 8.88
C LYS A 82 10.68 -6.89 9.15
N ILE A 83 10.86 -6.07 10.18
CA ILE A 83 12.17 -5.53 10.58
C ILE A 83 12.40 -5.71 12.06
N TYR A 84 13.64 -5.86 12.45
CA TYR A 84 14.05 -5.84 13.85
C TYR A 84 13.80 -4.45 14.47
N ASP A 85 13.29 -4.44 15.70
CA ASP A 85 13.14 -3.26 16.54
C ASP A 85 14.01 -3.38 17.79
N ALA A 86 15.03 -2.53 17.86
CA ALA A 86 15.98 -2.50 18.97
C ALA A 86 15.35 -2.06 20.30
N LEU A 87 14.19 -1.37 20.28
CA LEU A 87 13.52 -0.95 21.50
C LEU A 87 12.78 -2.10 22.17
N THR A 88 12.15 -2.97 21.38
CA THR A 88 11.38 -4.12 21.89
C THR A 88 12.18 -5.41 21.92
N ASN A 89 13.40 -5.42 21.34
CA ASN A 89 14.23 -6.62 21.14
C ASN A 89 13.50 -7.74 20.39
N ASP A 90 12.59 -7.35 19.49
CA ASP A 90 11.75 -8.25 18.69
C ASP A 90 11.56 -7.66 17.29
N TYR A 91 10.95 -8.40 16.36
CA TYR A 91 10.60 -7.87 15.05
C TYR A 91 9.25 -7.14 15.09
N LYS A 92 9.15 -6.05 14.33
CA LYS A 92 7.90 -5.37 14.01
C LYS A 92 7.49 -5.61 12.56
N VAL A 93 6.19 -5.69 12.35
CA VAL A 93 5.59 -5.74 11.01
C VAL A 93 5.34 -4.31 10.55
N LEU A 94 5.93 -3.93 9.43
CA LEU A 94 5.59 -2.69 8.73
C LEU A 94 4.49 -2.99 7.73
N TYR A 95 3.45 -2.16 7.74
CA TYR A 95 2.35 -2.24 6.79
C TYR A 95 2.51 -1.22 5.67
N GLN A 96 1.94 -1.53 4.51
CA GLN A 96 1.74 -0.56 3.44
C GLN A 96 0.75 0.51 3.88
N THR A 97 0.69 1.61 3.12
CA THR A 97 -0.24 2.71 3.38
C THR A 97 -1.69 2.22 3.46
N GLY A 98 -2.41 2.75 4.45
CA GLY A 98 -3.85 2.53 4.62
C GLY A 98 -4.67 3.26 3.57
N LEU A 99 -5.90 3.63 3.93
CA LEU A 99 -6.79 4.41 3.07
C LEU A 99 -6.19 5.79 2.77
N ILE A 100 -6.09 6.15 1.48
CA ILE A 100 -5.62 7.47 1.03
C ILE A 100 -6.69 8.12 0.16
N PRO A 101 -7.32 9.23 0.60
CA PRO A 101 -8.20 10.02 -0.23
C PRO A 101 -7.41 11.13 -0.95
N VAL A 102 -7.61 11.27 -2.26
CA VAL A 102 -7.00 12.31 -3.09
C VAL A 102 -8.11 13.05 -3.84
N LEU A 103 -8.35 14.30 -3.42
CA LEU A 103 -9.23 15.22 -4.12
C LEU A 103 -8.42 16.03 -5.13
N ASN A 104 -8.90 16.11 -6.36
CA ASN A 104 -8.25 16.87 -7.41
C ASN A 104 -9.27 17.67 -8.23
N TYR A 105 -8.92 18.93 -8.51
CA TYR A 105 -9.67 19.81 -9.38
C TYR A 105 -8.75 20.32 -10.51
N ARG A 106 -9.18 20.15 -11.76
CA ARG A 106 -8.47 20.60 -12.96
C ARG A 106 -9.31 21.62 -13.71
N PHE A 107 -8.68 22.71 -14.12
CA PHE A 107 -9.25 23.74 -14.99
C PHE A 107 -8.39 23.86 -16.25
N GLU A 108 -9.04 23.79 -17.42
CA GLU A 108 -8.45 23.88 -18.77
C GLU A 108 -9.11 25.08 -19.47
N PHE A 109 -8.32 25.99 -20.05
CA PHE A 109 -8.80 27.22 -20.71
C PHE A 109 -8.52 27.19 -22.22
#